data_AF-A0A2P1M8J9-F1
#
_entry.id   AF-A0A2P1M8J9-F1
#
_cell.length_a   1.000
_cell.length_b   1.000
_cell.length_c   1.000
_cell.angle_alpha   90.00
_cell.angle_beta   90.00
_cell.angle_gamma   90.00
#
_symmetry.space_group_name_H-M   'P 1'
#
loop_
_entity.id
_entity.type
_entity.pdbx_description
1 polymer ?
#
loop_
_entity_poly.entity_id
_entity_poly.type
_entity_poly.pdbx_seq_one_letter_code
_entity_poly.pdbx_strand_id
1 'polypeptide(L)'
;NEMETVAFIGVSLLLICFFIIATLKCRKQNADNLQSCKHVPHSYSCGKTELSVITMNQIELQRVVGKGHFAMVFQGSYNGSQVAVKVIPADKKHIFNREKEIFELKLLKHVGIINVLGAGRNSDNKSLFLVLEFIEHGSLHFFLNTHKISWMLSLKLCQTLSQGLSYLHTEIQGHGSVFKPSVAHRDLSSFNVLVRADG
;
A
#
# COMPACT_ATOMS: atom_id res chain seq x y z
N ASN A 1 27.96 -12.67 48.59
CA ASN A 1 27.65 -11.32 48.08
C ASN A 1 26.15 -11.10 47.95
N GLU A 2 25.44 -10.98 49.08
CA GLU A 2 24.00 -10.67 49.06
C GLU A 2 23.70 -9.29 48.45
N MET A 3 24.61 -8.33 48.62
CA MET A 3 24.51 -7.01 47.98
C MET A 3 24.51 -7.08 46.44
N GLU A 4 25.27 -7.99 45.83
CA GLU A 4 25.30 -8.12 44.37
C GLU A 4 23.98 -8.71 43.86
N THR A 5 23.44 -9.72 44.54
CA THR A 5 22.15 -10.32 44.18
C THR A 5 21.01 -9.29 44.27
N VAL A 6 20.99 -8.46 45.31
CA VAL A 6 20.00 -7.38 45.47
C VAL A 6 20.15 -6.34 44.35
N ALA A 7 21.37 -5.99 43.96
CA ALA A 7 21.62 -5.07 42.86
C ALA A 7 21.15 -5.64 41.50
N PHE A 8 21.41 -6.92 41.22
CA PHE A 8 20.95 -7.58 39.98
C PHE A 8 19.43 -7.64 39.87
N ILE A 9 18.73 -7.95 40.97
CA ILE A 9 17.26 -7.96 41.00
C ILE A 9 16.73 -6.54 40.76
N GLY A 10 17.33 -5.52 41.40
CA GLY A 10 16.95 -4.12 41.21
C GLY A 10 17.09 -3.66 39.76
N VAL A 11 18.23 -3.95 39.12
CA VAL A 11 18.46 -3.59 37.71
C VAL A 11 17.50 -4.34 36.78
N SER A 12 17.25 -5.62 37.03
CA SER A 12 16.32 -6.44 36.22
C SER A 12 14.89 -5.90 36.29
N LEU A 13 14.42 -5.53 37.49
CA LEU A 13 13.10 -4.92 37.67
C LEU A 13 12.98 -3.56 36.96
N LEU A 14 14.03 -2.73 37.01
CA LEU A 14 14.04 -1.44 36.29
C LEU A 14 13.97 -1.62 34.77
N LEU A 15 14.68 -2.61 34.23
CA LEU A 15 14.62 -2.93 32.80
C LEU A 15 13.23 -3.43 32.40
N ILE A 16 12.63 -4.33 33.18
CA ILE A 16 11.28 -4.83 32.94
C ILE A 16 10.26 -3.68 32.99
N CYS A 17 10.34 -2.81 34.00
CA CYS A 17 9.50 -1.62 34.10
C CYS A 17 9.69 -0.69 32.89
N PHE A 18 10.92 -0.48 32.42
CA PHE A 18 11.19 0.31 31.23
C PHE A 18 10.55 -0.30 29.97
N PHE A 19 10.68 -1.61 29.76
CA PHE A 19 10.03 -2.31 28.64
C PHE A 19 8.49 -2.24 28.72
N ILE A 20 7.91 -2.39 29.90
CA ILE A 20 6.46 -2.25 30.11
C ILE A 20 6.02 -0.82 29.81
N ILE A 21 6.71 0.20 30.32
CA ILE A 21 6.39 1.60 30.06
C ILE A 21 6.54 1.93 28.57
N ALA A 22 7.59 1.44 27.91
CA ALA A 22 7.83 1.64 26.49
C ALA A 22 6.72 0.99 25.63
N THR A 23 6.32 -0.24 25.94
CA THR A 23 5.21 -0.93 25.25
C THR A 23 3.87 -0.25 25.49
N LEU A 24 3.59 0.23 26.71
CA LEU A 24 2.38 0.99 27.03
C LEU A 24 2.36 2.37 26.34
N LYS A 25 3.49 3.09 26.28
CA LYS A 25 3.63 4.34 25.50
C LYS A 25 3.44 4.10 24.02
N CYS A 26 4.03 3.04 23.47
CA CYS A 26 3.88 2.66 22.08
C CYS A 26 2.41 2.32 21.76
N ARG A 27 1.72 1.59 22.65
CA ARG A 27 0.27 1.33 22.53
C ARG A 27 -0.58 2.60 22.61
N LYS A 28 -0.26 3.53 23.51
CA LYS A 28 -0.97 4.81 23.63
C LYS A 28 -0.75 5.70 22.40
N GLN A 29 0.49 5.83 21.94
CA GLN A 29 0.80 6.53 20.69
C GLN A 29 0.11 5.89 19.48
N ASN A 30 0.00 4.56 19.44
CA ASN A 30 -0.73 3.87 18.38
C ASN A 30 -2.25 4.14 18.46
N ALA A 31 -2.83 4.23 19.67
CA ALA A 31 -4.22 4.61 19.87
C ALA A 31 -4.50 6.08 19.49
N ASP A 32 -3.60 7.00 19.88
CA ASP A 32 -3.68 8.42 19.52
C ASP A 32 -3.47 8.62 18.00
N ASN A 33 -2.59 7.84 17.37
CA ASN A 33 -2.40 7.83 15.91
C ASN A 33 -3.61 7.24 15.17
N LEU A 34 -4.25 6.19 15.71
CA LEU A 34 -5.51 5.67 15.18
C LEU A 34 -6.63 6.72 15.26
N GLN A 35 -6.54 7.64 16.23
CA GLN A 35 -7.43 8.78 16.38
C GLN A 35 -7.07 9.93 15.42
N SER A 36 -5.78 10.14 15.12
CA SER A 36 -5.31 11.08 14.09
C SER A 36 -5.71 10.65 12.67
N CYS A 37 -5.71 9.34 12.38
CA CYS A 37 -6.26 8.77 11.14
C CYS A 37 -7.78 8.96 10.99
N LYS A 38 -8.50 9.53 11.98
CA LYS A 38 -9.90 9.92 11.82
C LYS A 38 -10.08 11.26 11.08
N HIS A 39 -9.00 11.98 10.77
CA HIS A 39 -9.01 13.11 9.84
C HIS A 39 -8.63 12.65 8.42
N VAL A 40 -9.46 11.77 7.86
CA VAL A 40 -9.49 11.59 6.40
C VAL A 40 -10.59 12.51 5.86
N PRO A 41 -10.33 13.34 4.83
CA PRO A 41 -11.34 14.26 4.31
C PRO A 41 -12.63 13.52 3.98
N HIS A 42 -13.72 14.05 4.53
CA HIS A 42 -15.10 13.60 4.34
C HIS A 42 -15.50 13.72 2.87
N SER A 43 -15.39 12.65 2.10
CA SER A 43 -16.17 12.46 0.87
C SER A 43 -16.15 10.98 0.43
N TYR A 44 -16.73 10.08 1.22
CA TYR A 44 -17.04 8.73 0.76
C TYR A 44 -18.47 8.71 0.23
N SER A 45 -18.61 8.75 -1.11
CA SER A 45 -19.88 8.48 -1.79
C SER A 45 -20.26 7.02 -1.56
N CYS A 46 -21.50 6.79 -1.11
CA CYS A 46 -22.09 5.47 -0.97
C CYS A 46 -22.54 4.97 -2.34
N GLY A 47 -21.61 4.37 -3.09
CA GLY A 47 -21.86 3.65 -4.33
C GLY A 47 -20.96 2.44 -4.41
N LYS A 48 -21.26 1.46 -5.28
CA LYS A 48 -20.22 0.52 -5.71
C LYS A 48 -19.07 1.35 -6.28
N THR A 49 -17.84 1.16 -5.83
CA THR A 49 -16.68 1.76 -6.51
C THR A 49 -16.29 0.81 -7.63
N GLU A 50 -17.16 0.70 -8.65
CA GLU A 50 -16.76 0.04 -9.90
C GLU A 50 -15.64 0.88 -10.51
N LEU A 51 -14.55 0.21 -10.89
CA LEU A 51 -13.45 0.90 -11.55
C LEU A 51 -13.94 1.49 -12.86
N SER A 52 -13.45 2.68 -13.19
CA SER A 52 -13.74 3.29 -14.48
C SER A 52 -13.31 2.35 -15.61
N VAL A 53 -14.22 2.13 -16.55
CA VAL A 53 -13.92 1.36 -17.76
C VAL A 53 -13.11 2.26 -18.69
N ILE A 54 -11.86 1.87 -18.95
CA ILE A 54 -10.93 2.62 -19.81
C ILE A 54 -10.68 1.80 -21.08
N THR A 55 -10.68 2.48 -22.22
CA THR A 55 -10.32 1.88 -23.51
C THR A 55 -8.86 2.15 -23.84
N MET A 56 -8.21 1.21 -24.55
CA MET A 56 -6.78 1.32 -24.84
C MET A 56 -6.42 2.58 -25.63
N ASN A 57 -7.33 3.07 -26.48
CA ASN A 57 -7.13 4.26 -27.31
C ASN A 57 -7.08 5.57 -26.49
N GLN A 58 -7.51 5.55 -25.22
CA GLN A 58 -7.41 6.70 -24.32
C GLN A 58 -6.05 6.79 -23.62
N ILE A 59 -5.20 5.78 -23.79
CA ILE A 59 -3.92 5.65 -23.10
C ILE A 59 -2.80 5.79 -24.13
N GLU A 60 -1.93 6.75 -23.91
CA GLU A 60 -0.68 6.87 -24.64
C GLU A 60 0.39 6.02 -23.93
N LEU A 61 0.60 4.79 -24.39
CA LEU A 61 1.68 3.94 -23.87
C LEU A 61 3.04 4.50 -24.27
N GLN A 62 3.97 4.46 -23.31
CA GLN A 62 5.35 4.90 -23.49
C GLN A 62 6.28 3.69 -23.32
N ARG A 63 7.13 3.70 -22.29
CA ARG A 63 8.14 2.66 -22.05
C ARG A 63 7.69 1.60 -21.05
N VAL A 64 8.31 0.43 -21.12
CA VAL A 64 8.20 -0.61 -20.08
C VAL A 64 8.95 -0.15 -18.83
N VAL A 65 8.29 -0.21 -17.67
CA VAL A 65 8.87 0.13 -16.36
C VAL A 65 8.93 -1.07 -15.41
N GLY A 66 8.24 -2.15 -15.72
CA GLY A 66 8.29 -3.38 -14.92
C GLY A 66 7.92 -4.61 -15.74
N LYS A 67 8.60 -5.72 -15.46
CA LYS A 67 8.28 -7.03 -16.05
C LYS A 67 8.16 -8.05 -14.93
N GLY A 68 6.93 -8.45 -14.62
CA GLY A 68 6.63 -9.53 -13.70
C GLY A 68 6.48 -10.85 -14.45
N HIS A 69 6.26 -11.94 -13.70
CA HIS A 69 6.04 -13.26 -14.26
C HIS A 69 4.74 -13.36 -15.07
N PHE A 70 3.69 -12.62 -14.66
CA PHE A 70 2.36 -12.68 -15.26
C PHE A 70 1.86 -11.35 -15.83
N ALA A 71 2.67 -10.29 -15.76
CA ALA A 71 2.26 -8.95 -16.16
C ALA A 71 3.45 -8.13 -16.67
N MET A 72 3.16 -7.20 -17.58
CA MET A 72 4.08 -6.14 -17.98
C MET A 72 3.50 -4.81 -17.54
N VAL A 73 4.33 -3.94 -16.97
CA VAL A 73 3.93 -2.61 -16.52
C VAL A 73 4.58 -1.59 -17.43
N PHE A 74 3.77 -0.74 -18.02
CA PHE A 74 4.19 0.37 -18.87
C PHE A 74 3.98 1.68 -18.13
N GLN A 75 4.88 2.64 -18.35
CA GLN A 75 4.57 4.04 -18.15
C GLN A 75 3.70 4.51 -19.32
N GLY A 76 2.74 5.39 -19.06
CA GLY A 76 1.93 6.02 -20.09
C GLY A 76 1.31 7.32 -19.63
N SER A 77 0.45 7.89 -20.47
CA SER A 77 -0.35 9.08 -20.17
C SER A 77 -1.85 8.76 -20.34
N TYR A 78 -2.66 9.21 -19.40
CA TYR A 78 -4.13 9.15 -19.46
C TYR A 78 -4.70 10.49 -19.00
N ASN A 79 -5.49 11.14 -19.85
CA ASN A 79 -6.00 12.50 -19.63
C ASN A 79 -4.91 13.51 -19.22
N GLY A 80 -3.74 13.43 -19.85
CA GLY A 80 -2.58 14.31 -19.58
C GLY A 80 -1.83 14.01 -18.27
N SER A 81 -2.25 13.00 -17.50
CA SER A 81 -1.57 12.57 -16.26
C SER A 81 -0.75 11.31 -16.50
N GLN A 82 0.43 11.23 -15.88
CA GLN A 82 1.25 10.01 -15.95
C GLN A 82 0.58 8.86 -15.21
N VAL A 83 0.59 7.68 -15.82
CA VAL A 83 -0.01 6.45 -15.30
C VAL A 83 0.90 5.25 -15.46
N ALA A 84 0.69 4.25 -14.61
CA ALA A 84 1.24 2.91 -14.76
C ALA A 84 0.17 1.99 -15.34
N VAL A 85 0.44 1.33 -16.46
CA VAL A 85 -0.49 0.43 -17.14
C VAL A 85 0.00 -1.00 -16.98
N LYS A 86 -0.64 -1.74 -16.09
CA LYS A 86 -0.33 -3.15 -15.81
C LYS A 86 -1.14 -4.03 -16.75
N VAL A 87 -0.46 -4.58 -17.76
CA VAL A 87 -1.04 -5.45 -18.80
C VAL A 87 -0.86 -6.91 -18.41
N ILE A 88 -1.97 -7.66 -18.40
CA ILE A 88 -2.06 -9.07 -18.03
C ILE A 88 -2.62 -9.85 -19.23
N PRO A 89 -1.96 -10.93 -19.68
CA PRO A 89 -2.49 -11.80 -20.74
C PRO A 89 -3.90 -12.35 -20.45
N ALA A 90 -4.73 -12.50 -21.48
CA ALA A 90 -6.13 -12.92 -21.32
C ALA A 90 -6.29 -14.34 -20.78
N ASP A 91 -5.34 -15.24 -21.04
CA ASP A 91 -5.28 -16.59 -20.45
C ASP A 91 -5.03 -16.55 -18.93
N LYS A 92 -4.52 -15.43 -18.41
CA LYS A 92 -4.35 -15.14 -16.97
C LYS A 92 -5.46 -14.26 -16.39
N LYS A 93 -6.65 -14.24 -17.02
CA LYS A 93 -7.83 -13.46 -16.55
C LYS A 93 -8.15 -13.64 -15.06
N HIS A 94 -7.94 -14.82 -14.50
CA HIS A 94 -8.17 -15.08 -13.07
C HIS A 94 -7.28 -14.22 -12.15
N ILE A 95 -6.03 -13.91 -12.56
CA ILE A 95 -5.12 -13.03 -11.82
C ILE A 95 -5.64 -11.59 -11.89
N PHE A 96 -5.99 -11.12 -13.09
CA PHE A 96 -6.58 -9.81 -13.29
C PHE A 96 -7.86 -9.63 -12.46
N ASN A 97 -8.79 -10.59 -12.52
CA ASN A 97 -10.06 -10.53 -11.80
C ASN A 97 -9.84 -10.45 -10.29
N ARG A 98 -8.92 -11.26 -9.74
CA ARG A 98 -8.60 -11.23 -8.30
C ARG A 98 -8.08 -9.87 -7.87
N GLU A 99 -7.16 -9.30 -8.64
CA GLU A 99 -6.57 -8.00 -8.32
C GLU A 99 -7.60 -6.88 -8.48
N LYS A 100 -8.41 -6.92 -9.55
CA LYS A 100 -9.53 -6.00 -9.78
C LYS A 100 -10.54 -6.03 -8.63
N GLU A 101 -10.93 -7.22 -8.18
CA GLU A 101 -11.90 -7.40 -7.08
C GLU A 101 -11.41 -6.76 -5.78
N ILE A 102 -10.12 -6.91 -5.45
CA ILE A 102 -9.52 -6.22 -4.30
C ILE A 102 -9.63 -4.71 -4.49
N PHE A 103 -9.21 -4.19 -5.64
CA PHE A 103 -9.25 -2.75 -5.90
C PHE A 103 -10.67 -2.15 -5.96
N GLU A 104 -11.70 -2.97 -6.20
CA GLU A 104 -13.11 -2.57 -6.17
C GLU A 104 -13.72 -2.60 -4.77
N LEU A 105 -12.97 -3.02 -3.74
CA LEU A 105 -13.42 -2.96 -2.35
C LEU A 105 -13.72 -1.52 -1.94
N LYS A 106 -14.91 -1.32 -1.36
CA LYS A 106 -15.28 -0.05 -0.75
C LYS A 106 -14.31 0.26 0.39
N LEU A 107 -14.05 1.56 0.59
CA LEU A 107 -13.13 2.05 1.61
C LEU A 107 -11.69 1.51 1.49
N LEU A 108 -11.24 1.05 0.32
CA LEU A 108 -9.83 0.66 0.15
C LEU A 108 -8.88 1.86 -0.03
N LYS A 109 -9.40 3.01 -0.46
CA LYS A 109 -8.59 4.21 -0.78
C LYS A 109 -7.85 4.73 0.45
N HIS A 110 -6.52 4.70 0.39
CA HIS A 110 -5.63 5.13 1.46
C HIS A 110 -4.28 5.59 0.88
N VAL A 111 -3.58 6.52 1.53
CA VAL A 111 -2.30 7.08 1.03
C VAL A 111 -1.18 6.02 0.86
N GLY A 112 -1.19 5.00 1.73
CA GLY A 112 -0.26 3.86 1.69
C GLY A 112 -0.71 2.69 0.81
N ILE A 113 -1.77 2.85 0.01
CA ILE A 113 -2.23 1.87 -0.97
C ILE A 113 -2.27 2.55 -2.34
N ILE A 114 -1.72 1.90 -3.37
CA ILE A 114 -1.67 2.46 -4.72
C ILE A 114 -3.08 2.74 -5.25
N ASN A 115 -3.28 3.93 -5.81
CA ASN A 115 -4.54 4.31 -6.41
C ASN A 115 -4.71 3.68 -7.79
N VAL A 116 -5.81 2.96 -8.00
CA VAL A 116 -6.21 2.48 -9.31
C VAL A 116 -7.21 3.48 -9.91
N LEU A 117 -7.00 3.82 -11.19
CA LEU A 117 -7.81 4.77 -11.93
C LEU A 117 -8.90 4.07 -12.73
N GLY A 118 -8.62 2.87 -13.21
CA GLY A 118 -9.56 2.12 -14.01
C GLY A 118 -9.02 0.79 -14.48
N ALA A 119 -9.84 0.09 -15.24
CA ALA A 119 -9.51 -1.19 -15.83
C ALA A 119 -10.09 -1.28 -17.24
N GLY A 120 -9.50 -2.13 -18.06
CA GLY A 120 -9.93 -2.29 -19.44
C GLY A 120 -9.48 -3.59 -20.07
N ARG A 121 -9.88 -3.74 -21.32
CA ARG A 121 -9.49 -4.84 -22.19
C ARG A 121 -8.90 -4.27 -23.46
N ASN A 122 -7.83 -4.89 -23.96
CA ASN A 122 -7.24 -4.48 -25.22
C ASN A 122 -8.18 -4.85 -26.39
N SER A 123 -8.15 -4.06 -27.46
CA SER A 123 -9.05 -4.18 -28.62
C SER A 123 -8.94 -5.53 -29.34
N ASP A 124 -7.75 -6.14 -29.30
CA ASP A 124 -7.49 -7.48 -29.86
C ASP A 124 -7.96 -8.64 -28.97
N ASN A 125 -8.54 -8.34 -27.80
CA ASN A 125 -8.98 -9.27 -26.77
C ASN A 125 -7.90 -10.19 -26.17
N LYS A 126 -6.61 -9.98 -26.50
CA LYS A 126 -5.49 -10.83 -26.05
C LYS A 126 -4.98 -10.48 -24.66
N SER A 127 -5.30 -9.29 -24.16
CA SER A 127 -4.89 -8.85 -22.83
C SER A 127 -5.95 -7.99 -22.12
N LEU A 128 -5.83 -7.96 -20.80
CA LEU A 128 -6.57 -7.13 -19.86
C LEU A 128 -5.58 -6.15 -19.22
N PHE A 129 -6.04 -5.00 -18.74
CA PHE A 129 -5.13 -4.06 -18.08
C PHE A 129 -5.78 -3.31 -16.92
N LEU A 130 -4.94 -2.95 -15.94
CA LEU A 130 -5.24 -1.99 -14.88
C LEU A 130 -4.47 -0.71 -15.15
N VAL A 131 -5.12 0.43 -14.96
CA VAL A 131 -4.51 1.76 -15.02
C VAL A 131 -4.35 2.25 -13.59
N LEU A 132 -3.12 2.44 -13.15
CA LEU A 132 -2.78 2.91 -11.79
C LEU A 132 -2.11 4.28 -11.87
N GLU A 133 -2.10 4.99 -10.74
CA GLU A 133 -1.23 6.17 -10.63
C GLU A 133 0.23 5.76 -10.86
N PHE A 134 1.00 6.65 -11.51
CA PHE A 134 2.42 6.43 -11.69
C PHE A 134 3.21 6.94 -10.48
N ILE A 135 4.13 6.13 -9.97
CA ILE A 135 5.00 6.46 -8.84
C ILE A 135 6.44 6.58 -9.34
N GLU A 136 7.00 7.80 -9.28
CA GLU A 136 8.23 8.18 -9.96
C GLU A 136 9.47 7.40 -9.50
N HIS A 137 9.64 7.22 -8.19
CA HIS A 137 10.81 6.47 -7.68
C HIS A 137 10.65 4.96 -7.80
N GLY A 138 9.53 4.48 -8.36
CA GLY A 138 9.29 3.07 -8.61
C GLY A 138 9.25 2.25 -7.32
N SER A 139 9.76 1.02 -7.39
CA SER A 139 9.75 0.10 -6.25
C SER A 139 10.79 0.44 -5.21
N LEU A 140 10.51 0.08 -3.95
CA LEU A 140 11.46 0.17 -2.85
C LEU A 140 12.76 -0.59 -3.17
N HIS A 141 12.67 -1.73 -3.85
CA HIS A 141 13.84 -2.45 -4.35
C HIS A 141 14.71 -1.57 -5.25
N PHE A 142 14.11 -0.94 -6.26
CA PHE A 142 14.86 -0.05 -7.16
C PHE A 142 15.42 1.17 -6.41
N PHE A 143 14.60 1.79 -5.56
CA PHE A 143 14.97 2.96 -4.78
C PHE A 143 16.19 2.71 -3.89
N LEU A 144 16.19 1.61 -3.12
CA LEU A 144 17.29 1.25 -2.22
C LEU A 144 18.59 0.90 -2.95
N ASN A 145 18.51 0.40 -4.19
CA ASN A 145 19.69 0.11 -5.01
C ASN A 145 20.30 1.36 -5.65
N THR A 146 19.52 2.44 -5.78
CA THR A 146 19.93 3.66 -6.50
C THR A 146 20.16 4.86 -5.60
N HIS A 147 19.66 4.82 -4.37
CA HIS A 147 19.74 5.93 -3.41
C HIS A 147 20.40 5.49 -2.11
N LYS A 148 21.24 6.37 -1.55
CA LYS A 148 21.66 6.26 -0.15
C LYS A 148 20.55 6.85 0.71
N ILE A 149 20.08 6.08 1.69
CA ILE A 149 19.03 6.53 2.60
C ILE A 149 19.62 6.97 3.95
N SER A 150 19.09 8.05 4.52
CA SER A 150 19.40 8.44 5.88
C SER A 150 18.61 7.58 6.87
N TRP A 151 19.03 7.58 8.13
CA TRP A 151 18.27 6.93 9.20
C TRP A 151 16.83 7.47 9.29
N MET A 152 16.67 8.79 9.18
CA MET A 152 15.34 9.43 9.24
C MET A 152 14.43 9.00 8.08
N LEU A 153 14.97 8.95 6.85
CA LEU A 153 14.21 8.46 5.70
C LEU A 153 13.85 6.98 5.85
N SER A 154 14.77 6.16 6.39
CA SER A 154 14.50 4.74 6.67
C SER A 154 13.30 4.58 7.62
N LEU A 155 13.26 5.37 8.69
CA LEU A 155 12.13 5.39 9.62
C LEU A 155 10.83 5.82 8.94
N LYS A 156 10.87 6.86 8.10
CA LYS A 156 9.70 7.31 7.35
C LYS A 156 9.14 6.21 6.45
N LEU A 157 10.00 5.55 5.65
CA LEU A 157 9.61 4.45 4.77
C LEU A 157 9.00 3.28 5.54
N CYS A 158 9.61 2.90 6.68
CA CYS A 158 9.06 1.84 7.54
C CYS A 158 7.70 2.23 8.12
N GLN A 159 7.55 3.48 8.57
CA GLN A 159 6.32 3.98 9.16
C GLN A 159 5.18 4.00 8.14
N THR A 160 5.39 4.58 6.96
CA THR A 160 4.36 4.70 5.92
C THR A 160 3.96 3.33 5.35
N LEU A 161 4.92 2.42 5.14
CA LEU A 161 4.64 1.03 4.77
C LEU A 161 3.78 0.33 5.83
N SER A 162 4.15 0.48 7.11
CA SER A 162 3.39 -0.13 8.21
C SER A 162 1.97 0.44 8.32
N GLN A 163 1.79 1.74 8.07
CA GLN A 163 0.47 2.37 8.03
C GLN A 163 -0.39 1.82 6.88
N GLY A 164 0.17 1.70 5.67
CA GLY A 164 -0.52 1.12 4.52
C GLY A 164 -0.95 -0.33 4.75
N LEU A 165 -0.05 -1.16 5.30
CA LEU A 165 -0.35 -2.55 5.63
C LEU A 165 -1.38 -2.67 6.76
N SER A 166 -1.25 -1.86 7.81
CA SER A 166 -2.21 -1.82 8.91
C SER A 166 -3.61 -1.49 8.38
N TYR A 167 -3.73 -0.50 7.49
CA TYR A 167 -5.00 -0.15 6.85
C TYR A 167 -5.55 -1.30 6.00
N LEU A 168 -4.71 -1.95 5.19
CA LEU A 168 -5.11 -3.08 4.36
C LEU A 168 -5.64 -4.25 5.22
N HIS A 169 -4.97 -4.53 6.34
CA HIS A 169 -5.32 -5.61 7.26
C HIS A 169 -6.50 -5.26 8.18
N THR A 170 -6.83 -3.98 8.35
CA THR A 170 -7.93 -3.56 9.22
C THR A 170 -9.27 -3.79 8.52
N GLU A 171 -10.17 -4.45 9.22
CA GLU A 171 -11.59 -4.51 8.86
C GLU A 171 -12.25 -3.16 9.21
N ILE A 172 -13.01 -2.59 8.28
CA ILE A 172 -13.64 -1.27 8.46
C ILE A 172 -15.14 -1.37 8.18
N GLN A 173 -15.93 -1.12 9.21
CA GLN A 173 -17.37 -0.94 9.10
C GLN A 173 -17.68 0.53 8.77
N GLY A 174 -18.20 0.78 7.58
CA GLY A 174 -18.71 2.08 7.16
C GLY A 174 -20.17 2.29 7.56
N HIS A 175 -20.75 3.39 7.10
CA HIS A 175 -22.17 3.66 7.31
C HIS A 175 -23.06 2.70 6.50
N GLY A 176 -24.15 2.21 7.12
CA GLY A 176 -25.08 1.27 6.49
C GLY A 176 -24.41 -0.06 6.12
N SER A 177 -24.60 -0.52 4.88
CA SER A 177 -24.06 -1.78 4.37
C SER A 177 -22.65 -1.68 3.78
N VAL A 178 -21.96 -0.55 3.96
CA VAL A 178 -20.58 -0.38 3.48
C VAL A 178 -19.62 -1.09 4.42
N PHE A 179 -18.88 -2.05 3.90
CA PHE A 179 -17.94 -2.85 4.66
C PHE A 179 -16.66 -3.11 3.85
N LYS A 180 -15.51 -2.96 4.50
CA LYS A 180 -14.21 -3.37 3.97
C LYS A 180 -13.70 -4.54 4.82
N PRO A 181 -13.49 -5.74 4.24
CA PRO A 181 -12.91 -6.85 4.98
C PRO A 181 -11.43 -6.59 5.30
N SER A 182 -10.87 -7.36 6.24
CA SER A 182 -9.43 -7.52 6.35
C SER A 182 -8.86 -8.17 5.08
N VAL A 183 -7.80 -7.59 4.51
CA VAL A 183 -7.17 -8.11 3.30
C VAL A 183 -5.72 -8.47 3.61
N ALA A 184 -5.32 -9.71 3.37
CA ALA A 184 -3.90 -10.09 3.40
C ALA A 184 -3.26 -9.87 2.02
N HIS A 185 -2.13 -9.16 1.95
CA HIS A 185 -1.43 -8.91 0.68
C HIS A 185 -0.90 -10.21 0.03
N ARG A 186 -0.39 -11.15 0.85
CA ARG A 186 0.13 -12.47 0.47
C ARG A 186 1.37 -12.52 -0.45
N ASP A 187 1.78 -11.39 -1.02
CA ASP A 187 3.02 -11.28 -1.80
C ASP A 187 3.82 -10.02 -1.42
N LEU A 188 3.94 -9.73 -0.12
CA LEU A 188 4.63 -8.52 0.32
C LEU A 188 6.14 -8.67 0.11
N SER A 189 6.70 -7.83 -0.76
CA SER A 189 8.14 -7.80 -1.06
C SER A 189 8.57 -6.36 -1.41
N SER A 190 9.87 -6.08 -1.41
CA SER A 190 10.40 -4.75 -1.81
C SER A 190 10.11 -4.40 -3.27
N PHE A 191 9.75 -5.37 -4.12
CA PHE A 191 9.30 -5.13 -5.49
C PHE A 191 7.85 -4.62 -5.56
N ASN A 192 7.03 -4.94 -4.56
CA ASN A 192 5.60 -4.59 -4.49
C ASN A 192 5.31 -3.39 -3.57
N VAL A 193 6.34 -2.79 -2.98
CA VAL A 193 6.26 -1.51 -2.26
C VAL A 193 6.79 -0.41 -3.18
N LEU A 194 6.05 0.69 -3.32
CA LEU A 194 6.43 1.82 -4.16
C LEU A 194 6.82 3.03 -3.29
N VAL A 195 7.77 3.84 -3.74
CA VAL A 195 8.28 5.01 -3.01
C VAL A 195 7.82 6.29 -3.70
N ARG A 196 7.14 7.19 -2.99
CA ARG A 196 6.71 8.48 -3.54
C ARG A 196 7.85 9.48 -3.49
N ALA A 197 7.70 10.59 -4.22
CA ALA A 197 8.70 11.66 -4.28
C ALA A 197 9.02 12.27 -2.90
N ASP A 198 8.09 12.20 -1.95
CA ASP A 198 8.30 12.71 -0.60
C ASP A 198 8.97 11.68 0.35
N GLY A 199 9.20 10.43 -0.09
CA GLY A 199 9.75 9.33 0.71
C GLY A 199 8.67 8.53 1.42
#